data_AF-A0A6G5AJT8-F1
#
_entry.id   AF-A0A6G5AJT8-F1
#
_cell.length_a   1.000
_cell.length_b   1.000
_cell.length_c   1.000
_cell.angle_alpha   90.00
_cell.angle_beta   90.00
_cell.angle_gamma   90.00
#
_symmetry.space_group_name_H-M   'P 1'
#
loop_
_entity.id
_entity.type
_entity.pdbx_description
1 polymer ?
#
loop_
_entity_poly.entity_id
_entity_poly.type
_entity_poly.pdbx_seq_one_letter_code
_entity_poly.pdbx_strand_id
1 'polypeptide(L)'
;VYLPYGWDRNGRSGVATSGTRTPDQAYGREWRRLWTGTPQIVSEADALELLISPECYVSKLCPEGMILLEAVATYGNDFTTARSNLAVQMPQLEIQVSRKETPVGALAYKLTMKNPLNVALSNCELTVELPGSTAFLEKIALKNVPPRGTFEKKGVLFVTSPDTRRLVATFMSAQLPIVNATKNF
;
A
#
# COMPACT_ATOMS: atom_id res chain seq x y z
N VAL A 1 -14.97 30.78 5.88
CA VAL A 1 -14.30 31.38 7.06
C VAL A 1 -15.12 31.00 8.28
N TYR A 2 -14.53 30.34 9.28
CA TYR A 2 -15.13 29.91 10.57
C TYR A 2 -16.37 28.95 10.52
N LEU A 3 -16.41 28.03 11.49
CA LEU A 3 -17.36 26.89 11.67
C LEU A 3 -18.78 27.34 12.09
N PRO A 4 -19.78 26.42 12.18
CA PRO A 4 -20.03 25.81 13.51
C PRO A 4 -20.58 24.36 13.52
N TYR A 5 -20.40 23.70 14.67
CA TYR A 5 -21.08 22.47 15.10
C TYR A 5 -22.58 22.70 15.38
N GLY A 6 -23.38 21.62 15.42
CA GLY A 6 -24.66 21.62 16.13
C GLY A 6 -25.50 20.35 15.97
N TRP A 7 -25.34 19.38 16.87
CA TRP A 7 -26.47 18.53 17.32
C TRP A 7 -26.96 19.14 18.64
N ASP A 8 -28.22 19.57 18.70
CA ASP A 8 -28.92 19.91 19.95
C ASP A 8 -29.66 18.66 20.46
N ARG A 9 -29.64 18.44 21.78
CA ARG A 9 -30.34 17.36 22.50
C ARG A 9 -31.87 17.51 22.52
N ASN A 10 -32.47 18.50 21.86
CA ASN A 10 -33.91 18.83 22.02
C ASN A 10 -34.79 18.80 20.74
N GLY A 11 -34.43 18.01 19.71
CA GLY A 11 -35.40 17.52 18.71
C GLY A 11 -36.36 18.55 18.05
N ARG A 12 -35.84 19.50 17.26
CA ARG A 12 -36.66 20.24 16.26
C ARG A 12 -35.93 20.42 14.93
N SER A 13 -36.66 20.16 13.85
CA SER A 13 -36.23 20.19 12.44
C SER A 13 -36.18 21.61 11.87
N GLY A 14 -35.12 21.95 11.14
CA GLY A 14 -35.00 23.14 10.30
C GLY A 14 -34.45 22.80 8.91
N VAL A 15 -35.09 23.33 7.88
CA VAL A 15 -35.04 22.95 6.45
C VAL A 15 -33.74 23.38 5.74
N ALA A 16 -33.25 22.52 4.84
CA ALA A 16 -32.08 22.75 3.99
C ALA A 16 -32.44 23.54 2.71
N THR A 17 -31.59 24.51 2.34
CA THR A 17 -31.58 25.11 1.00
C THR A 17 -30.33 24.68 0.21
N SER A 18 -30.58 24.38 -1.06
CA SER A 18 -29.67 23.76 -2.03
C SER A 18 -28.53 24.66 -2.49
N GLY A 19 -27.31 24.13 -2.52
CA GLY A 19 -26.16 24.70 -3.22
C GLY A 19 -25.45 23.63 -4.05
N THR A 20 -25.30 23.89 -5.34
CA THR A 20 -24.80 23.03 -6.42
C THR A 20 -23.37 22.51 -6.22
N ARG A 21 -23.18 21.20 -6.45
CA ARG A 21 -21.89 20.47 -6.46
C ARG A 21 -21.08 20.74 -7.74
N THR A 22 -19.79 21.04 -7.58
CA THR A 22 -18.75 20.82 -8.61
C THR A 22 -18.04 19.47 -8.39
N PRO A 23 -17.46 18.84 -9.43
CA PRO A 23 -17.15 17.39 -9.43
C PRO A 23 -15.79 16.99 -8.83
N ASP A 24 -15.06 17.87 -8.17
CA ASP A 24 -13.62 17.68 -7.91
C ASP A 24 -13.26 17.31 -6.44
N GLN A 25 -14.21 16.79 -5.66
CA GLN A 25 -14.02 16.43 -4.24
C GLN A 25 -14.34 14.97 -3.92
N ALA A 26 -14.13 14.04 -4.86
CA ALA A 26 -14.43 12.61 -4.65
C ALA A 26 -13.28 11.78 -4.05
N TYR A 27 -12.08 12.33 -3.85
CA TYR A 27 -10.92 11.62 -3.28
C TYR A 27 -10.67 12.02 -1.82
N GLY A 28 -11.59 11.64 -0.95
CA GLY A 28 -11.47 11.91 0.48
C GLY A 28 -12.38 10.99 1.29
N ARG A 29 -12.26 9.67 1.09
CA ARG A 29 -12.86 8.76 2.06
C ARG A 29 -11.96 8.73 3.29
N GLU A 30 -12.40 9.49 4.28
CA GLU A 30 -11.89 9.51 5.63
C GLU A 30 -12.07 8.13 6.27
N TRP A 31 -10.97 7.42 6.50
CA TRP A 31 -10.98 6.09 7.11
C TRP A 31 -10.52 6.17 8.57
N ARG A 32 -11.28 6.86 9.42
CA ARG A 32 -11.06 6.80 10.87
C ARG A 32 -11.60 5.49 11.42
N ARG A 33 -10.73 4.63 11.94
CA ARG A 33 -11.14 3.68 12.99
C ARG A 33 -10.74 4.33 14.31
N LEU A 34 -11.74 4.80 15.07
CA LEU A 34 -11.52 5.14 16.48
C LEU A 34 -11.34 3.82 17.24
N TRP A 35 -10.17 3.65 17.86
CA TRP A 35 -10.04 2.69 18.96
C TRP A 35 -10.36 3.45 20.25
N THR A 36 -11.40 3.01 20.95
CA THR A 36 -11.78 3.53 22.28
C THR A 36 -11.60 2.41 23.29
N GLY A 37 -10.36 2.17 23.72
CA GLY A 37 -10.11 1.34 24.89
C GLY A 37 -9.97 2.21 26.13
N THR A 38 -10.49 1.74 27.26
CA THR A 38 -10.21 2.33 28.58
C THR A 38 -8.86 1.80 29.04
N PRO A 39 -7.80 2.63 29.11
CA PRO A 39 -6.50 2.16 29.55
C PRO A 39 -6.53 1.82 31.05
N GLN A 40 -5.92 0.69 31.42
CA GLN A 40 -5.52 0.47 32.82
C GLN A 40 -4.20 1.18 33.06
N ILE A 41 -4.22 2.17 33.94
CA ILE A 41 -3.09 3.04 34.26
C ILE A 41 -2.23 2.35 35.33
N VAL A 42 -0.92 2.18 35.06
CA VAL A 42 0.09 1.74 36.03
C VAL A 42 1.28 2.70 35.91
N SER A 43 1.69 3.29 37.04
CA SER A 43 2.29 4.62 37.16
C SER A 43 3.74 4.86 36.70
N GLU A 44 4.01 6.17 36.58
CA GLU A 44 5.26 6.99 36.66
C GLU A 44 6.09 7.19 35.39
N ALA A 45 5.86 6.40 34.35
CA ALA A 45 6.19 6.76 32.98
C ALA A 45 5.23 6.00 32.08
N ASP A 46 3.97 6.44 32.05
CA ASP A 46 2.85 5.71 31.47
C ASP A 46 3.01 5.59 29.94
N ALA A 47 3.76 4.58 29.51
CA ALA A 47 3.88 4.22 28.11
C ALA A 47 2.65 3.39 27.71
N LEU A 48 1.87 3.90 26.76
CA LEU A 48 0.80 3.13 26.12
C LEU A 48 1.39 2.34 24.95
N GLU A 49 1.38 1.02 25.05
CA GLU A 49 1.73 0.15 23.93
C GLU A 49 0.54 -0.01 22.98
N LEU A 50 0.75 0.31 21.70
CA LEU A 50 -0.24 0.12 20.66
C LEU A 50 0.16 -1.08 19.79
N LEU A 51 -0.58 -2.19 19.92
CA LEU A 51 -0.43 -3.34 19.05
C LEU A 51 -1.34 -3.21 17.82
N ILE A 52 -0.74 -3.12 16.63
CA ILE A 52 -1.48 -3.03 15.36
C ILE A 52 -1.25 -4.32 14.55
N SER A 53 -2.25 -5.21 14.56
CA SER A 53 -2.18 -6.44 13.77
C SER A 53 -2.28 -6.16 12.27
N PRO A 54 -1.63 -6.97 11.40
CA PRO A 54 -1.64 -6.78 9.94
C PRO A 54 -3.03 -6.63 9.31
N GLU A 55 -4.00 -7.42 9.76
CA GLU A 55 -5.39 -7.38 9.30
C GLU A 55 -6.06 -6.01 9.46
N CYS A 56 -5.54 -5.12 10.31
CA CYS A 56 -6.07 -3.77 10.50
C CYS A 56 -5.65 -2.80 9.39
N TYR A 57 -4.48 -3.00 8.76
CA TYR A 57 -3.89 -2.04 7.84
C TYR A 57 -3.60 -2.58 6.43
N VAL A 58 -3.39 -3.88 6.24
CA VAL A 58 -2.93 -4.48 4.98
C VAL A 58 -3.82 -4.11 3.78
N SER A 59 -5.15 -4.17 3.93
CA SER A 59 -6.07 -3.82 2.83
C SER A 59 -6.27 -2.31 2.63
N LYS A 60 -5.63 -1.48 3.46
CA LYS A 60 -5.76 -0.01 3.47
C LYS A 60 -4.43 0.68 3.23
N LEU A 61 -3.37 -0.10 3.09
CA LEU A 61 -2.02 0.42 2.97
C LEU A 61 -1.89 1.10 1.60
N CYS A 62 -1.38 2.33 1.61
CA CYS A 62 -1.05 3.02 0.37
C CYS A 62 0.17 2.37 -0.30
N PRO A 63 0.40 2.61 -1.61
CA PRO A 63 1.58 2.12 -2.33
C PRO A 63 2.93 2.43 -1.63
N GLU A 64 3.00 3.56 -0.92
CA GLU A 64 4.19 4.01 -0.18
C GLU A 64 4.42 3.22 1.12
N GLY A 65 3.47 2.38 1.53
CA GLY A 65 3.61 1.58 2.76
C GLY A 65 3.49 2.37 4.05
N MET A 66 2.87 3.56 4.03
CA MET A 66 2.85 4.46 5.19
C MET A 66 1.57 4.35 6.00
N ILE A 67 1.70 4.36 7.33
CA ILE A 67 0.60 4.44 8.29
C ILE A 67 0.80 5.71 9.13
N LEU A 68 -0.19 6.61 9.12
CA LEU A 68 -0.24 7.75 10.02
C LEU A 68 -0.87 7.32 11.35
N LEU A 69 -0.14 7.52 12.44
CA LEU A 69 -0.63 7.41 13.81
C LEU A 69 -0.91 8.80 14.36
N GLU A 70 -2.11 8.96 14.94
CA GLU A 70 -2.50 10.16 15.64
C GLU A 70 -3.01 9.77 17.03
N ALA A 71 -2.34 10.26 18.06
CA ALA A 71 -2.76 10.14 19.44
C ALA A 71 -3.32 11.49 19.90
N VAL A 72 -4.51 11.46 20.50
CA VAL A 72 -5.16 12.64 21.06
C VAL A 72 -5.39 12.37 22.54
N ALA A 73 -4.88 13.25 23.39
CA ALA A 73 -5.14 13.22 24.82
C ALA A 73 -5.93 14.46 25.20
N THR A 74 -6.94 14.27 26.05
CA THR A 74 -7.81 15.35 26.54
C THR A 74 -7.67 15.46 28.06
N TYR A 75 -7.51 16.67 28.57
CA TYR A 75 -7.44 16.94 30.01
C TYR A 75 -8.28 18.18 30.33
N GLY A 76 -9.35 18.01 31.10
CA GLY A 76 -10.32 19.08 31.33
C GLY A 76 -10.98 19.54 30.03
N ASN A 77 -10.83 20.82 29.69
CA ASN A 77 -11.32 21.41 28.43
C ASN A 77 -10.24 21.50 27.34
N ASP A 78 -9.01 21.08 27.63
CA ASP A 78 -7.88 21.14 26.72
C ASP A 78 -7.62 19.79 26.05
N PHE A 79 -6.97 19.83 24.89
CA PHE A 79 -6.50 18.63 24.21
C PHE A 79 -5.09 18.85 23.65
N THR A 80 -4.33 17.77 23.56
CA THR A 80 -3.04 17.71 22.90
C THR A 80 -3.03 16.60 21.87
N THR A 81 -2.28 16.77 20.78
CA THR A 81 -2.17 15.78 19.71
C THR A 81 -0.71 15.47 19.45
N ALA A 82 -0.43 14.18 19.24
CA ALA A 82 0.86 13.69 18.78
C ALA A 82 0.66 12.89 17.50
N ARG A 83 1.54 13.09 16.52
CA ARG A 83 1.49 12.40 15.22
C ARG A 83 2.81 11.71 14.95
N SER A 84 2.72 10.52 14.37
CA SER A 84 3.88 9.76 13.93
C SER A 84 3.56 8.99 12.66
N ASN A 85 4.56 8.70 11.85
CA ASN A 85 4.43 7.91 10.63
C ASN A 85 5.19 6.60 10.79
N LEU A 86 4.54 5.48 10.47
CA LEU A 86 5.16 4.17 10.42
C LEU A 86 5.30 3.73 8.97
N ALA A 87 6.51 3.34 8.57
CA ALA A 87 6.76 2.70 7.29
C ALA A 87 6.66 1.18 7.44
N VAL A 88 5.73 0.57 6.72
CA VAL A 88 5.60 -0.88 6.60
C VAL A 88 6.60 -1.35 5.56
N GLN A 89 7.49 -2.26 5.98
CA GLN A 89 8.44 -2.87 5.07
C GLN A 89 7.71 -3.82 4.10
N MET A 90 7.73 -3.46 2.81
CA MET A 90 7.20 -4.32 1.75
C MET A 90 8.11 -5.53 1.52
N PRO A 91 7.55 -6.69 1.14
CA PRO A 91 8.37 -7.86 0.82
C PRO A 91 9.23 -7.59 -0.41
N GLN A 92 10.37 -8.28 -0.49
CA GLN A 92 11.28 -8.16 -1.61
C GLN A 92 10.79 -9.01 -2.79
N LEU A 93 10.67 -8.40 -3.96
CA LEU A 93 10.56 -9.08 -5.24
C LEU A 93 11.96 -9.21 -5.85
N GLU A 94 12.41 -10.44 -6.09
CA GLU A 94 13.72 -10.72 -6.65
C GLU A 94 13.64 -10.91 -8.15
N ILE A 95 14.59 -10.29 -8.88
CA ILE A 95 14.74 -10.44 -10.32
C ILE A 95 16.11 -11.03 -10.63
N GLN A 96 16.08 -12.17 -11.31
CA GLN A 96 17.25 -12.80 -11.90
C GLN A 96 17.12 -12.71 -13.43
N VAL A 97 18.18 -12.26 -14.07
CA VAL A 97 18.26 -12.10 -15.52
C VAL A 97 19.43 -12.93 -16.01
N SER A 98 19.21 -13.69 -17.08
CA SER A 98 20.27 -14.46 -17.72
C SER A 98 21.21 -13.51 -18.44
N ARG A 99 22.52 -13.80 -18.41
CA ARG A 99 23.51 -12.97 -19.09
C ARG A 99 23.20 -12.92 -20.59
N LYS A 100 23.20 -11.72 -21.15
CA LYS A 100 22.94 -11.50 -22.57
C LYS A 100 24.26 -11.60 -23.35
N GLU A 101 24.28 -12.36 -24.44
CA GLU A 101 25.45 -12.42 -25.33
C GLU A 101 25.52 -11.21 -26.29
N THR A 102 24.35 -10.66 -26.65
CA THR A 102 24.22 -9.54 -27.59
C THR A 102 23.43 -8.38 -26.97
N PRO A 103 23.68 -7.11 -27.35
CA PRO A 103 22.99 -5.95 -26.79
C PRO A 103 21.49 -5.90 -27.15
N VAL A 104 21.07 -6.60 -28.20
CA VAL A 104 19.67 -6.73 -28.67
C VAL A 104 19.34 -8.22 -28.77
N GLY A 105 18.08 -8.61 -28.49
CA GLY A 105 17.63 -10.01 -28.56
C GLY A 105 16.93 -10.51 -27.29
N ALA A 106 16.82 -11.83 -27.18
CA ALA A 106 16.12 -12.51 -26.09
C ALA A 106 16.82 -12.28 -24.73
N LEU A 107 16.02 -12.00 -23.71
CA LEU A 107 16.42 -11.85 -22.32
C LEU A 107 15.55 -12.76 -21.46
N ALA A 108 16.12 -13.88 -21.01
CA ALA A 108 15.44 -14.78 -20.09
C ALA A 108 15.51 -14.25 -18.65
N TYR A 109 14.38 -14.27 -17.96
CA TYR A 109 14.26 -13.78 -16.59
C TYR A 109 13.57 -14.78 -15.66
N LYS A 110 13.84 -14.64 -14.37
CA LYS A 110 13.16 -15.32 -13.27
C LYS A 110 12.81 -14.30 -12.18
N LEU A 111 11.55 -14.30 -11.78
CA LEU A 111 11.00 -13.45 -10.72
C LEU A 111 10.58 -14.35 -9.57
N THR A 112 10.93 -13.95 -8.34
CA THR A 112 10.60 -14.70 -7.13
C THR A 112 10.16 -13.76 -6.02
N MET A 113 9.06 -14.08 -5.33
CA MET A 113 8.64 -13.36 -4.13
C MET A 113 8.06 -14.32 -3.12
N LYS A 114 8.43 -14.12 -1.85
CA LYS A 114 7.83 -14.83 -0.72
C LYS A 114 6.68 -14.00 -0.16
N ASN A 115 5.53 -14.64 0.05
CA ASN A 115 4.42 -14.06 0.79
C ASN A 115 4.81 -13.93 2.28
N PRO A 116 4.93 -12.71 2.83
CA PRO A 116 5.29 -12.52 4.23
C PRO A 116 4.10 -12.74 5.17
N LEU A 117 2.88 -12.83 4.66
CA LEU A 117 1.66 -12.86 5.47
C LEU A 117 1.27 -14.29 5.88
N ASN A 118 0.51 -14.38 6.98
CA ASN A 118 -0.16 -15.60 7.42
C ASN A 118 -1.49 -15.85 6.66
N VAL A 119 -1.82 -15.01 5.69
CA VAL A 119 -2.98 -15.14 4.81
C VAL A 119 -2.52 -15.28 3.36
N ALA A 120 -3.36 -15.86 2.52
CA ALA A 120 -3.06 -16.00 1.09
C ALA A 120 -3.09 -14.63 0.39
N LEU A 121 -2.22 -14.45 -0.60
CA LEU A 121 -2.32 -13.34 -1.55
C LEU A 121 -3.28 -13.74 -2.66
N SER A 122 -4.29 -12.91 -2.90
CA SER A 122 -5.33 -13.15 -3.90
C SER A 122 -5.35 -12.06 -4.97
N ASN A 123 -5.90 -12.37 -6.14
CA ASN A 123 -5.93 -11.49 -7.31
C ASN A 123 -4.51 -11.01 -7.66
N CYS A 124 -3.57 -11.95 -7.67
CA CYS A 124 -2.17 -11.66 -7.89
C CYS A 124 -1.95 -11.28 -9.35
N GLU A 125 -1.29 -10.17 -9.56
CA GLU A 125 -0.93 -9.63 -10.86
C GLU A 125 0.54 -9.27 -10.86
N LEU A 126 1.18 -9.53 -12.00
CA LEU A 126 2.57 -9.19 -12.22
C LEU A 126 2.69 -8.41 -13.52
N THR A 127 3.32 -7.27 -13.45
CA THR A 127 3.68 -6.44 -14.59
C THR A 127 5.18 -6.50 -14.79
N VAL A 128 5.63 -6.73 -16.01
CA VAL A 128 7.06 -6.75 -16.36
C VAL A 128 7.30 -5.78 -17.51
N GLU A 129 8.30 -4.92 -17.37
CA GLU A 129 8.60 -3.83 -18.28
C GLU A 129 10.10 -3.76 -18.63
N LEU A 130 10.37 -3.42 -19.89
CA LEU A 130 11.70 -3.11 -20.41
C LEU A 130 11.75 -1.66 -20.90
N PRO A 131 12.04 -0.70 -19.99
CA PRO A 131 12.13 0.69 -20.39
C PRO A 131 13.19 0.91 -21.48
N GLY A 132 12.78 1.50 -22.61
CA GLY A 132 13.64 1.73 -23.77
C GLY A 132 13.51 0.67 -24.87
N SER A 133 12.81 -0.44 -24.61
CA SER A 133 12.38 -1.37 -25.64
C SER A 133 11.02 -0.94 -26.19
N THR A 134 10.78 -1.20 -27.47
CA THR A 134 9.48 -0.98 -28.13
C THR A 134 8.44 -2.05 -27.77
N ALA A 135 8.87 -3.14 -27.10
CA ALA A 135 8.03 -4.26 -26.72
C ALA A 135 7.45 -4.09 -25.29
N PHE A 136 6.13 -4.32 -25.25
CA PHE A 136 5.13 -4.03 -24.23
C PHE A 136 5.41 -4.42 -22.77
N LEU A 137 4.78 -3.63 -21.90
CA LEU A 137 4.30 -3.99 -20.57
C LEU A 137 3.54 -5.32 -20.64
N GLU A 138 4.10 -6.39 -20.07
CA GLU A 138 3.43 -7.69 -19.97
C GLU A 138 2.68 -7.73 -18.63
N LYS A 139 1.34 -7.70 -18.68
CA LYS A 139 0.48 -7.88 -17.51
C LYS A 139 0.05 -9.34 -17.41
N ILE A 140 0.45 -10.00 -16.33
CA ILE A 140 0.36 -11.44 -16.15
C ILE A 140 -0.48 -11.73 -14.92
N ALA A 141 -1.63 -12.39 -15.11
CA ALA A 141 -2.39 -12.94 -14.00
C ALA A 141 -1.62 -14.11 -13.37
N LEU A 142 -1.44 -14.08 -12.06
CA LEU A 142 -0.81 -15.14 -11.28
C LEU A 142 -1.85 -15.89 -10.45
N LYS A 143 -1.53 -17.15 -10.13
CA LYS A 143 -2.30 -17.90 -9.13
C LYS A 143 -2.13 -17.25 -7.75
N ASN A 144 -3.12 -17.47 -6.89
CA ASN A 144 -3.03 -17.06 -5.49
C ASN A 144 -1.77 -17.64 -4.83
N VAL A 145 -1.08 -16.84 -4.04
CA VAL A 145 0.14 -17.26 -3.31
C VAL A 145 -0.27 -17.68 -1.90
N PRO A 146 -0.02 -18.93 -1.47
CA PRO A 146 -0.46 -19.39 -0.16
C PRO A 146 0.26 -18.63 0.98
N PRO A 147 -0.29 -18.68 2.21
CA PRO A 147 0.37 -18.14 3.40
C PRO A 147 1.81 -18.62 3.50
N ARG A 148 2.76 -17.71 3.74
CA ARG A 148 4.20 -18.00 3.83
C ARG A 148 4.82 -18.69 2.60
N GLY A 149 4.06 -18.89 1.53
CA GLY A 149 4.50 -19.51 0.30
C GLY A 149 5.32 -18.57 -0.59
N THR A 150 5.79 -19.11 -1.69
CA THR A 150 6.61 -18.37 -2.66
C THR A 150 5.99 -18.55 -4.04
N PHE A 151 5.96 -17.48 -4.83
CA PHE A 151 5.70 -17.60 -6.27
C PHE A 151 7.00 -17.47 -7.05
N GLU A 152 7.06 -18.17 -8.17
CA GLU A 152 8.15 -18.10 -9.14
C GLU A 152 7.55 -17.94 -10.54
N LYS A 153 8.05 -16.95 -11.30
CA LYS A 153 7.67 -16.74 -12.69
C LYS A 153 8.93 -16.66 -13.55
N LYS A 154 8.98 -17.47 -14.60
CA LYS A 154 10.01 -17.40 -15.64
C LYS A 154 9.38 -16.90 -16.93
N GLY A 155 10.18 -16.21 -17.73
CA GLY A 155 9.78 -15.71 -19.03
C GLY A 155 10.97 -15.29 -19.87
N VAL A 156 10.68 -14.90 -21.11
CA VAL A 156 11.65 -14.36 -22.05
C VAL A 156 11.04 -13.10 -22.64
N LEU A 157 11.80 -12.01 -22.61
CA LEU A 157 11.45 -10.77 -23.28
C LEU A 157 12.43 -10.52 -24.43
N PHE A 158 12.01 -9.76 -25.43
CA PHE A 158 12.87 -9.35 -26.52
C PHE A 158 13.22 -7.89 -26.37
N VAL A 159 14.50 -7.62 -26.14
CA VAL A 159 15.05 -6.28 -26.09
C VAL A 159 15.29 -5.82 -27.52
N THR A 160 14.66 -4.72 -27.93
CA THR A 160 14.77 -4.18 -29.30
C THR A 160 15.75 -3.02 -29.43
N SER A 161 16.18 -2.43 -28.31
CA SER A 161 17.13 -1.32 -28.28
C SER A 161 18.39 -1.68 -27.48
N PRO A 162 19.60 -1.36 -27.97
CA PRO A 162 20.85 -1.58 -27.24
C PRO A 162 20.97 -0.73 -25.96
N ASP A 163 20.16 0.32 -25.82
CA ASP A 163 20.15 1.19 -24.64
C ASP A 163 19.26 0.64 -23.51
N THR A 164 18.51 -0.43 -23.76
CA THR A 164 17.69 -1.09 -22.75
C THR A 164 18.58 -1.90 -21.82
N ARG A 165 18.81 -1.38 -20.61
CA ARG A 165 19.71 -1.98 -19.59
C ARG A 165 19.05 -2.31 -18.27
N ARG A 166 17.73 -2.18 -18.18
CA ARG A 166 16.97 -2.40 -16.95
C ARG A 166 15.69 -3.17 -17.20
N LEU A 167 15.38 -4.07 -16.28
CA LEU A 167 14.12 -4.79 -16.18
C LEU A 167 13.41 -4.29 -14.93
N VAL A 168 12.16 -3.88 -15.10
CA VAL A 168 11.29 -3.46 -13.99
C VAL A 168 10.18 -4.48 -13.85
N ALA A 169 9.91 -4.91 -12.62
CA ALA A 169 8.80 -5.81 -12.32
C ALA A 169 7.98 -5.24 -11.15
N THR A 170 6.67 -5.32 -11.29
CA THR A 170 5.70 -4.82 -10.33
C THR A 170 4.72 -5.93 -9.99
N PHE A 171 4.70 -6.38 -8.74
CA PHE A 171 3.73 -7.33 -8.24
C PHE A 171 2.63 -6.60 -7.46
N MET A 172 1.38 -6.99 -7.70
CA MET A 172 0.20 -6.46 -7.02
C MET A 172 -0.71 -7.60 -6.57
N SER A 173 -1.42 -7.39 -5.48
CA SER A 173 -2.46 -8.30 -4.98
C SER A 173 -3.49 -7.52 -4.16
N ALA A 174 -4.56 -8.18 -3.73
CA ALA A 174 -5.55 -7.56 -2.85
C ALA A 174 -4.97 -7.17 -1.46
N GLN A 175 -3.91 -7.84 -1.02
CA GLN A 175 -3.29 -7.64 0.30
C GLN A 175 -2.02 -6.78 0.22
N LEU A 176 -1.26 -6.87 -0.87
CA LEU A 176 -0.05 -6.08 -1.08
C LEU A 176 -0.28 -5.16 -2.28
N PRO A 177 -0.45 -3.85 -2.06
CA PRO A 177 -0.91 -2.92 -3.09
C PRO A 177 0.10 -2.78 -4.22
N ILE A 178 1.40 -2.66 -3.89
CA ILE A 178 2.48 -2.62 -4.87
C ILE A 178 3.76 -3.17 -4.27
N VAL A 179 4.48 -4.00 -5.04
CA VAL A 179 5.82 -4.47 -4.71
C VAL A 179 6.66 -4.34 -5.98
N ASN A 180 7.63 -3.44 -5.95
CA ASN A 180 8.46 -3.12 -7.11
C ASN A 180 9.85 -3.74 -6.97
N ALA A 181 10.40 -4.15 -8.11
CA ALA A 181 11.79 -4.52 -8.22
C ALA A 181 12.38 -4.04 -9.54
N THR A 182 13.65 -3.68 -9.50
CA THR A 182 14.41 -3.26 -10.68
C THR A 182 15.73 -3.99 -10.71
N LYS A 183 16.12 -4.45 -11.90
CA LYS A 183 17.41 -5.10 -12.10
C LYS A 183 18.08 -4.59 -13.36
N ASN A 184 19.32 -4.14 -13.21
CA ASN A 184 20.18 -3.79 -14.33
C ASN A 184 20.85 -5.06 -14.90
N PHE A 185 21.07 -5.07 -16.22
CA PHE A 185 21.71 -6.15 -16.96
C PHE A 185 22.59 -5.64 -18.09
#